data_AF-A0A3D1D2M3-F1
#
_entry.id   AF-A0A3D1D2M3-F1
#
_cell.length_a   1.000
_cell.length_b   1.000
_cell.length_c   1.000
_cell.angle_alpha   90.00
_cell.angle_beta   90.00
_cell.angle_gamma   90.00
#
_symmetry.space_group_name_H-M   'P 1'
#
loop_
_entity.id
_entity.type
_entity.pdbx_description
1 polymer ?
#
loop_
_entity_poly.entity_id
_entity_poly.type
_entity_poly.pdbx_seq_one_letter_code
_entity_poly.pdbx_strand_id
1 'polypeptide(L)'
;MRKILLLLMLTLTLSVSATSRDTLNAVTMVSYEQGWLDDTGALALKNNTEEDIHNVSFRITYLDMKGNALDYEDYSSEVEIAPGMTKKVNITAYEHGRGYSYFRSEARPGMPHRFKIRFKLTGYNTAEINTTEEEASDTSSIYDSASANGASNEAKWVAGLIIFGFILIICIYVGMYGLVAIMAKRRHRNAVLWIFISLIGTPLIVIVVLLCLGDADDSYEDRFE
;
A
#
# COMPACT_ATOMS: atom_id res chain seq x y z
N MET A 1 5.34 38.06 8.49
CA MET A 1 4.50 37.32 7.52
C MET A 1 5.30 36.55 6.47
N ARG A 2 6.29 37.16 5.79
CA ARG A 2 7.09 36.50 4.72
C ARG A 2 7.88 35.24 5.14
N LYS A 3 8.33 35.15 6.39
CA LYS A 3 9.05 33.97 6.94
C LYS A 3 8.13 32.81 7.33
N ILE A 4 6.88 33.08 7.67
CA ILE A 4 5.87 32.06 8.00
C ILE A 4 5.34 31.41 6.71
N LEU A 5 5.23 32.20 5.63
CA LEU A 5 4.89 31.68 4.31
C LEU A 5 5.95 30.71 3.77
N LEU A 6 7.23 30.94 4.07
CA LEU A 6 8.34 30.04 3.70
C LEU A 6 8.34 28.73 4.50
N LEU A 7 7.92 28.76 5.78
CA LEU A 7 7.82 27.56 6.61
C LEU A 7 6.62 26.68 6.24
N LEU A 8 5.51 27.30 5.80
CA LEU A 8 4.29 26.59 5.38
C LEU A 8 4.46 25.86 4.03
N MET A 9 5.31 26.38 3.14
CA MET A 9 5.64 25.75 1.86
C MET A 9 6.62 24.57 2.01
N LEU A 10 7.33 24.48 3.15
CA LEU A 10 8.28 23.40 3.43
C LEU A 10 7.59 22.13 3.98
N THR A 11 6.37 22.24 4.51
CA THR A 11 5.64 21.10 5.10
C THR A 11 4.64 20.44 4.14
N LEU A 12 4.50 20.93 2.91
CA LEU A 12 3.59 20.40 1.89
C LEU A 12 4.33 19.70 0.74
N THR A 13 5.50 19.12 0.99
CA THR A 13 6.03 18.04 0.15
C THR A 13 5.64 16.71 0.79
N LEU A 14 4.33 16.43 0.84
CA LEU A 14 3.89 15.05 0.83
C LEU A 14 4.34 14.52 -0.53
N SER A 15 5.42 13.72 -0.53
CA SER A 15 5.81 12.92 -1.68
C SER A 15 4.66 11.97 -1.95
N VAL A 16 3.66 12.42 -2.70
CA VAL A 16 2.78 11.52 -3.42
C VAL A 16 3.72 10.84 -4.41
N SER A 17 4.23 9.67 -4.04
CA SER A 17 4.85 8.76 -4.98
C SER A 17 3.76 8.42 -5.99
N ALA A 18 3.70 9.20 -7.06
CA ALA A 18 2.88 8.89 -8.20
C ALA A 18 3.45 7.61 -8.79
N THR A 19 2.84 6.48 -8.48
CA THR A 19 2.99 5.26 -9.28
C THR A 19 2.56 5.63 -10.70
N SER A 20 3.51 6.03 -11.54
CA SER A 20 3.24 6.44 -12.91
C SER A 20 2.66 5.26 -13.70
N ARG A 21 2.01 5.53 -14.84
CA ARG A 21 1.57 4.44 -15.73
C ARG A 21 2.75 3.61 -16.25
N ASP A 22 3.95 4.18 -16.22
CA ASP A 22 5.20 3.53 -16.59
C ASP A 22 5.61 2.49 -15.54
N THR A 23 5.42 2.75 -14.24
CA THR A 23 5.75 1.76 -13.21
C THR A 23 4.81 0.56 -13.21
N LEU A 24 3.54 0.72 -13.61
CA LEU A 24 2.58 -0.39 -13.72
C LEU A 24 2.87 -1.35 -14.90
N ASN A 25 3.55 -0.87 -15.95
CA ASN A 25 3.89 -1.66 -17.13
C ASN A 25 5.41 -1.89 -17.30
N ALA A 26 6.20 -1.50 -16.28
CA ALA A 26 7.66 -1.64 -16.27
C ALA A 26 8.10 -3.08 -16.56
N VAL A 27 7.38 -4.05 -15.99
CA VAL A 27 7.51 -5.48 -16.30
C VAL A 27 6.19 -6.02 -16.81
N THR A 28 6.21 -6.70 -17.95
CA THR A 28 5.05 -7.40 -18.51
C THR A 28 5.35 -8.87 -18.73
N MET A 29 4.38 -9.73 -18.51
CA MET A 29 4.46 -11.14 -18.88
C MET A 29 4.18 -11.32 -20.38
N VAL A 30 5.12 -11.98 -21.06
CA VAL A 30 5.09 -12.28 -22.50
C VAL A 30 4.45 -13.64 -22.75
N SER A 31 4.81 -14.62 -21.93
CA SER A 31 4.27 -15.97 -22.02
C SER A 31 4.23 -16.65 -20.66
N TYR A 32 3.41 -17.70 -20.60
CA TYR A 32 3.38 -18.63 -19.50
C TYR A 32 3.18 -20.05 -20.03
N GLU A 33 3.84 -21.00 -19.38
CA GLU A 33 3.84 -22.42 -19.73
C GLU A 33 3.66 -23.24 -18.46
N GLN A 34 2.72 -24.19 -18.49
CA GLN A 34 2.58 -25.24 -17.48
C GLN A 34 1.85 -26.43 -18.09
N GLY A 35 2.55 -27.53 -18.31
CA GLY A 35 1.98 -28.83 -18.62
C GLY A 35 1.33 -29.49 -17.42
N TRP A 36 0.49 -30.50 -17.67
CA TRP A 36 -0.22 -31.22 -16.59
C TRP A 36 0.68 -32.11 -15.71
N LEU A 37 1.91 -32.39 -16.15
CA LEU A 37 2.93 -33.13 -15.39
C LEU A 37 3.99 -32.21 -14.79
N ASP A 38 3.98 -30.92 -15.14
CA ASP A 38 4.99 -29.99 -14.65
C ASP A 38 4.69 -29.66 -13.18
N ASP A 39 5.73 -29.68 -12.36
CA ASP A 39 5.73 -29.23 -10.97
C ASP A 39 5.97 -27.71 -10.84
N THR A 40 6.37 -27.07 -11.94
CA THR A 40 6.62 -25.64 -12.03
C THR A 40 5.89 -25.02 -13.22
N GLY A 41 5.41 -23.79 -13.04
CA GLY A 41 4.93 -22.94 -14.11
C GLY A 41 6.02 -21.94 -14.49
N ALA A 42 6.26 -21.71 -15.78
CA ALA A 42 7.32 -20.82 -16.21
C ALA A 42 6.77 -19.58 -16.93
N LEU A 43 7.18 -18.40 -16.47
CA LEU A 43 6.80 -17.10 -17.04
C LEU A 43 7.98 -16.50 -17.80
N ALA A 44 7.71 -15.89 -18.95
CA ALA A 44 8.66 -14.97 -19.58
C ALA A 44 8.29 -13.53 -19.22
N LEU A 45 9.14 -12.85 -18.48
CA LEU A 45 8.96 -11.46 -18.05
C LEU A 45 9.84 -10.53 -18.86
N LYS A 46 9.26 -9.49 -19.42
CA LYS A 46 9.95 -8.47 -20.22
C LYS A 46 10.08 -7.16 -19.45
N ASN A 47 11.29 -6.62 -19.42
CA ASN A 47 11.55 -5.26 -18.99
C ASN A 47 11.22 -4.28 -20.12
N ASN A 48 10.32 -3.32 -19.87
CA ASN A 48 9.93 -2.28 -20.80
C ASN A 48 10.47 -0.88 -20.43
N THR A 49 11.33 -0.79 -19.41
CA THR A 49 12.01 0.45 -19.01
C THR A 49 13.37 0.59 -19.70
N GLU A 50 14.01 1.74 -19.50
CA GLU A 50 15.38 2.04 -19.96
C GLU A 50 16.44 1.71 -18.89
N GLU A 51 16.03 1.19 -17.73
CA GLU A 51 16.91 0.89 -16.60
C GLU A 51 16.92 -0.63 -16.31
N ASP A 52 17.97 -1.11 -15.67
CA ASP A 52 18.02 -2.50 -15.20
C ASP A 52 16.94 -2.74 -14.14
N ILE A 53 16.27 -3.89 -14.27
CA ILE A 53 15.30 -4.38 -13.28
C ILE A 53 15.92 -5.51 -12.48
N HIS A 54 15.80 -5.41 -11.16
CA HIS A 54 16.15 -6.38 -10.14
C HIS A 54 14.91 -6.68 -9.31
N ASN A 55 14.78 -7.89 -8.79
CA ASN A 55 13.75 -8.30 -7.82
C ASN A 55 12.32 -7.92 -8.23
N VAL A 56 11.63 -8.81 -8.95
CA VAL A 56 10.27 -8.55 -9.43
C VAL A 56 9.27 -9.22 -8.51
N SER A 57 8.33 -8.44 -7.97
CA SER A 57 7.16 -8.94 -7.24
C SER A 57 5.90 -8.80 -8.09
N PHE A 58 5.08 -9.86 -8.14
CA PHE A 58 3.90 -9.89 -8.99
C PHE A 58 2.81 -10.82 -8.43
N ARG A 59 1.57 -10.56 -8.84
CA ARG A 59 0.41 -11.43 -8.58
C ARG A 59 0.04 -12.20 -9.83
N ILE A 60 -0.19 -13.50 -9.69
CA ILE A 60 -0.87 -14.33 -10.68
C ILE A 60 -2.29 -14.60 -10.20
N THR A 61 -3.28 -14.27 -11.02
CA THR A 61 -4.66 -14.70 -10.81
C THR A 61 -4.97 -15.85 -11.77
N TYR A 62 -5.33 -17.00 -11.22
CA TYR A 62 -5.76 -18.17 -11.96
C TYR A 62 -7.24 -18.02 -12.31
N LEU A 63 -7.57 -18.26 -13.58
CA LEU A 63 -8.89 -18.03 -14.12
C LEU A 63 -9.43 -19.31 -14.76
N ASP A 64 -10.75 -19.50 -14.67
CA ASP A 64 -11.44 -20.50 -15.46
C ASP A 64 -11.41 -20.14 -16.96
N MET A 65 -11.88 -21.04 -17.81
CA MET A 65 -11.90 -20.80 -19.25
C MET A 65 -12.84 -19.66 -19.68
N LYS A 66 -13.82 -19.31 -18.84
CA LYS A 66 -14.76 -18.19 -19.03
C LYS A 66 -14.16 -16.85 -18.55
N GLY A 67 -13.04 -16.87 -17.85
CA GLY A 67 -12.34 -15.70 -17.33
C GLY A 67 -12.70 -15.32 -15.89
N ASN A 68 -13.47 -16.14 -15.17
CA ASN A 68 -13.75 -15.95 -13.75
C ASN A 68 -12.53 -16.33 -12.92
N ALA A 69 -12.28 -15.60 -11.82
CA ALA A 69 -11.20 -15.94 -10.90
C ALA A 69 -11.49 -17.26 -10.18
N LEU A 70 -10.52 -18.16 -10.22
CA LEU A 70 -10.48 -19.39 -9.43
C LEU A 70 -9.68 -19.18 -8.15
N ASP A 71 -8.51 -18.54 -8.29
CA ASP A 71 -7.56 -18.34 -7.20
C ASP A 71 -6.56 -17.21 -7.54
N TYR A 72 -5.71 -16.82 -6.60
CA TYR A 72 -4.56 -15.95 -6.85
C TYR A 72 -3.40 -16.27 -5.90
N GLU A 73 -2.18 -16.00 -6.37
CA GLU A 73 -0.97 -16.13 -5.56
C GLU A 73 -0.01 -14.97 -5.86
N ASP A 74 0.69 -14.51 -4.84
CA ASP A 74 1.72 -13.47 -4.92
C ASP A 74 3.10 -14.12 -4.91
N TYR A 75 3.96 -13.70 -5.83
CA TYR A 75 5.32 -14.19 -5.97
C TYR A 75 6.32 -13.05 -5.91
N SER A 76 7.53 -13.38 -5.48
CA SER A 76 8.71 -12.55 -5.65
C SER A 76 9.80 -13.38 -6.30
N SER A 77 10.51 -12.81 -7.28
CA SER A 77 11.59 -13.48 -7.99
C SER A 77 12.80 -12.56 -8.02
N GLU A 78 13.91 -13.06 -7.49
CA GLU A 78 15.23 -12.45 -7.65
C GLU A 78 15.70 -12.69 -9.09
N VAL A 79 15.41 -11.72 -9.96
CA VAL A 79 15.73 -11.79 -11.39
C VAL A 79 16.28 -10.46 -11.85
N GLU A 80 17.34 -10.52 -12.66
CA GLU A 80 17.92 -9.37 -13.32
C GLU A 80 17.52 -9.33 -14.80
N ILE A 81 16.85 -8.26 -15.21
CA ILE A 81 16.34 -8.07 -16.57
C ILE A 81 16.84 -6.73 -17.10
N ALA A 82 17.78 -6.79 -18.04
CA ALA A 82 18.28 -5.61 -18.73
C ALA A 82 17.19 -4.88 -19.54
N PRO A 83 17.35 -3.57 -19.83
CA PRO A 83 16.40 -2.78 -20.62
C PRO A 83 15.95 -3.47 -21.91
N GLY A 84 14.64 -3.56 -22.11
CA GLY A 84 14.04 -4.17 -23.31
C GLY A 84 14.14 -5.70 -23.39
N MET A 85 14.86 -6.37 -22.49
CA MET A 85 15.11 -7.81 -22.53
C MET A 85 14.00 -8.60 -21.84
N THR A 86 13.98 -9.91 -22.10
CA THR A 86 13.04 -10.87 -21.50
C THR A 86 13.81 -11.98 -20.78
N LYS A 87 13.36 -12.35 -19.57
CA LYS A 87 13.91 -13.44 -18.77
C LYS A 87 12.82 -14.43 -18.38
N LYS A 88 13.18 -15.70 -18.29
CA LYS A 88 12.30 -16.76 -17.81
C LYS A 88 12.44 -16.89 -16.30
N VAL A 89 11.32 -16.91 -15.59
CA VAL A 89 11.23 -17.15 -14.14
C VAL A 89 10.27 -18.32 -13.89
N ASN A 90 10.54 -19.10 -12.86
CA ASN A 90 9.70 -20.24 -12.50
C ASN A 90 8.92 -19.92 -11.22
N ILE A 91 7.68 -20.39 -11.17
CA ILE A 91 6.81 -20.40 -10.00
C ILE A 91 6.29 -21.81 -9.77
N THR A 92 5.72 -22.07 -8.60
CA THR A 92 5.01 -23.34 -8.32
C THR A 92 3.90 -23.57 -9.34
N ALA A 93 3.75 -24.81 -9.84
CA ALA A 93 2.66 -25.14 -10.75
C ALA A 93 1.31 -25.14 -10.05
N TYR A 94 0.31 -24.49 -10.65
CA TYR A 94 -1.04 -24.44 -10.14
C TYR A 94 -1.73 -25.79 -10.27
N GLU A 95 -2.18 -26.35 -9.14
CA GLU A 95 -3.00 -27.56 -9.05
C GLU A 95 -2.44 -28.74 -9.87
N HIS A 96 -1.10 -28.87 -9.91
CA HIS A 96 -0.41 -29.91 -10.68
C HIS A 96 -0.84 -31.33 -10.27
N GLY A 97 -1.04 -31.58 -8.96
CA GLY A 97 -1.55 -32.86 -8.44
C GLY A 97 -2.95 -33.24 -8.92
N ARG A 98 -3.73 -32.26 -9.42
CA ARG A 98 -5.05 -32.47 -10.01
C ARG A 98 -5.01 -32.49 -11.55
N GLY A 99 -3.82 -32.44 -12.14
CA GLY A 99 -3.60 -32.46 -13.58
C GLY A 99 -4.04 -31.18 -14.28
N TYR A 100 -3.97 -30.03 -13.61
CA TYR A 100 -4.23 -28.74 -14.22
C TYR A 100 -3.09 -28.36 -15.17
N SER A 101 -3.45 -27.76 -16.30
CA SER A 101 -2.53 -27.29 -17.33
C SER A 101 -2.94 -25.91 -17.82
N TYR A 102 -1.95 -25.11 -18.18
CA TYR A 102 -2.23 -23.84 -18.84
C TYR A 102 -2.94 -24.09 -20.17
N PHE A 103 -3.92 -23.25 -20.52
CA PHE A 103 -4.78 -23.52 -21.68
C PHE A 103 -4.05 -23.61 -23.02
N ARG A 104 -2.80 -23.13 -23.14
CA ARG A 104 -1.96 -23.28 -24.34
C ARG A 104 -0.91 -24.38 -24.24
N SER A 105 -0.74 -25.00 -23.08
CA SER A 105 0.22 -26.08 -22.83
C SER A 105 -0.43 -27.45 -23.03
N GLU A 106 0.40 -28.50 -22.94
CA GLU A 106 -0.06 -29.88 -22.99
C GLU A 106 -1.00 -30.18 -21.80
N ALA A 107 -2.15 -30.77 -22.10
CA ALA A 107 -3.15 -31.13 -21.10
C ALA A 107 -3.23 -32.64 -20.91
N ARG A 108 -3.72 -33.04 -19.73
CA ARG A 108 -3.93 -34.45 -19.42
C ARG A 108 -4.87 -35.12 -20.44
N PRO A 109 -4.47 -36.26 -21.04
CA PRO A 109 -5.32 -37.00 -21.96
C PRO A 109 -6.65 -37.42 -21.31
N GLY A 110 -7.76 -37.20 -22.01
CA GLY A 110 -9.10 -37.62 -21.59
C GLY A 110 -9.77 -36.78 -20.49
N MET A 111 -9.01 -36.03 -19.68
CA MET A 111 -9.54 -35.17 -18.61
C MET A 111 -8.76 -33.85 -18.51
N PRO A 112 -8.94 -32.93 -19.48
CA PRO A 112 -8.18 -31.68 -19.51
C PRO A 112 -8.74 -30.67 -18.50
N HIS A 113 -8.11 -30.54 -17.33
CA HIS A 113 -8.32 -29.40 -16.45
C HIS A 113 -7.47 -28.23 -16.96
N ARG A 114 -8.13 -27.20 -17.51
CA ARG A 114 -7.46 -26.04 -18.11
C ARG A 114 -7.76 -24.77 -17.35
N PHE A 115 -6.73 -23.93 -17.23
CA PHE A 115 -6.85 -22.60 -16.65
C PHE A 115 -6.18 -21.54 -17.54
N LYS A 116 -6.60 -20.30 -17.36
CA LYS A 116 -5.92 -19.10 -17.86
C LYS A 116 -5.26 -18.39 -16.69
N ILE A 117 -4.31 -17.50 -16.98
CA ILE A 117 -3.72 -16.64 -15.95
C ILE A 117 -3.89 -15.18 -16.30
N ARG A 118 -3.85 -14.33 -15.27
CA ARG A 118 -3.67 -12.89 -15.39
C ARG A 118 -2.49 -12.47 -14.54
N PHE A 119 -1.52 -11.82 -15.16
CA PHE A 119 -0.36 -11.26 -14.49
C PHE A 119 -0.64 -9.82 -14.06
N LYS A 120 -0.18 -9.46 -12.86
CA LYS A 120 -0.17 -8.06 -12.38
C LYS A 120 1.14 -7.79 -11.65
N LEU A 121 1.93 -6.85 -12.16
CA LEU A 121 3.11 -6.34 -11.46
C LEU A 121 2.69 -5.64 -10.16
N THR A 122 3.37 -5.94 -9.05
CA THR A 122 3.12 -5.32 -7.75
C THR A 122 4.33 -4.53 -7.24
N GLY A 123 5.55 -4.88 -7.65
CA GLY A 123 6.75 -4.12 -7.34
C GLY A 123 7.98 -4.59 -8.12
N TYR A 124 9.00 -3.74 -8.20
CA TYR A 124 10.32 -4.07 -8.73
C TYR A 124 11.37 -3.10 -8.17
N ASN A 125 12.65 -3.48 -8.19
CA ASN A 125 13.78 -2.68 -7.66
C ASN A 125 13.61 -2.24 -6.21
N THR A 126 12.76 -2.93 -5.45
CA THR A 126 12.60 -2.66 -4.02
C THR A 126 13.84 -3.20 -3.31
N ALA A 127 14.51 -2.35 -2.53
CA ALA A 127 15.61 -2.79 -1.67
C ALA A 127 15.14 -3.97 -0.84
N GLU A 128 15.88 -5.07 -0.88
CA GLU A 128 15.61 -6.26 -0.10
C GLU A 128 15.41 -5.87 1.36
N ILE A 129 14.19 -6.05 1.86
CA ILE A 129 14.03 -6.26 3.30
C ILE A 129 14.61 -7.64 3.50
N ASN A 130 15.86 -7.69 3.96
CA ASN A 130 16.48 -8.92 4.46
C ASN A 130 15.57 -9.46 5.57
N THR A 131 14.60 -10.28 5.19
CA THR A 131 13.98 -11.23 6.08
C THR A 131 15.06 -12.28 6.24
N THR A 132 15.89 -12.11 7.27
CA THR A 132 16.85 -13.13 7.66
C THR A 132 16.05 -14.36 8.06
N GLU A 133 15.86 -15.25 7.10
CA GLU A 133 15.45 -16.63 7.34
C GLU A 133 16.70 -17.35 7.89
N GLU A 134 16.70 -17.62 9.19
CA GLU A 134 17.55 -18.67 9.75
C GLU A 134 16.91 -20.03 9.45
N GLU A 135 17.78 -20.96 9.08
CA GLU A 135 17.51 -22.18 8.34
C GLU A 135 16.66 -23.25 9.06
N ALA A 136 15.89 -23.97 8.23
CA ALA A 136 15.44 -25.36 8.30
C ALA A 136 15.36 -26.07 9.67
N SER A 137 14.13 -26.44 10.05
CA SER A 137 13.89 -27.79 10.56
C SER A 137 12.52 -28.32 10.17
N ASP A 138 12.58 -29.47 9.52
CA ASP A 138 11.56 -30.42 9.13
C ASP A 138 10.50 -30.68 10.22
N THR A 139 9.24 -30.81 9.81
CA THR A 139 8.26 -31.84 10.24
C THR A 139 6.82 -31.34 10.07
N SER A 140 6.07 -32.10 9.28
CA SER A 140 4.62 -32.06 9.08
C SER A 140 3.78 -32.01 10.37
N SER A 141 2.68 -31.27 10.38
CA SER A 141 1.33 -31.85 10.58
C SER A 141 0.22 -30.79 10.68
N ILE A 142 -0.81 -31.02 9.86
CA ILE A 142 -2.26 -30.88 10.08
C ILE A 142 -2.69 -30.42 11.50
N TYR A 143 -3.48 -29.33 11.59
CA TYR A 143 -4.85 -29.22 12.15
C TYR A 143 -5.17 -27.79 12.66
N ASP A 144 -6.37 -27.38 12.26
CA ASP A 144 -7.38 -26.62 12.99
C ASP A 144 -7.21 -25.16 13.45
N SER A 145 -8.27 -24.47 13.05
CA SER A 145 -8.77 -23.16 13.44
C SER A 145 -8.95 -22.97 14.96
N ALA A 146 -8.81 -21.69 15.31
CA ALA A 146 -9.41 -21.00 16.46
C ALA A 146 -8.81 -21.30 17.84
N SER A 147 -7.84 -20.47 18.24
CA SER A 147 -7.83 -19.91 19.60
C SER A 147 -7.08 -18.58 19.60
N ALA A 148 -7.80 -17.51 19.93
CA ALA A 148 -7.22 -16.23 20.26
C ALA A 148 -6.29 -16.38 21.47
N ASN A 149 -5.17 -15.64 21.45
CA ASN A 149 -4.14 -15.57 22.49
C ASN A 149 -2.93 -16.48 22.30
N GLY A 150 -2.19 -16.22 21.22
CA GLY A 150 -0.85 -16.79 21.00
C GLY A 150 0.10 -15.84 20.27
N ALA A 151 -0.05 -14.52 20.42
CA ALA A 151 0.94 -13.60 19.88
C ALA A 151 2.23 -13.72 20.71
N SER A 152 3.34 -14.08 20.04
CA SER A 152 4.69 -14.02 20.59
C SER A 152 4.94 -12.65 21.23
N ASN A 153 5.77 -12.60 22.26
CA ASN A 153 6.01 -11.35 23.00
C ASN A 153 6.42 -10.20 22.07
N GLU A 154 7.10 -10.50 20.97
CA GLU A 154 7.53 -9.54 19.95
C GLU A 154 6.37 -8.97 19.13
N ALA A 155 5.40 -9.79 18.70
CA ALA A 155 4.22 -9.32 17.98
C ALA A 155 3.31 -8.44 18.85
N LYS A 156 3.28 -8.67 20.16
CA LYS A 156 2.54 -7.84 21.12
C LYS A 156 3.13 -6.43 21.25
N TRP A 157 4.45 -6.30 21.27
CA TRP A 157 5.10 -4.99 21.34
C TRP A 157 4.90 -4.18 20.05
N VAL A 158 4.98 -4.82 18.89
CA VAL A 158 4.73 -4.17 17.59
C VAL A 158 3.28 -3.68 17.49
N ALA A 159 2.29 -4.52 17.84
CA ALA A 159 0.89 -4.10 17.89
C ALA A 159 0.67 -2.95 18.89
N GLY A 160 1.35 -2.98 20.04
CA GLY A 160 1.31 -1.92 21.05
C GLY A 160 1.83 -0.58 20.55
N LEU A 161 2.94 -0.57 19.79
CA LEU A 161 3.49 0.65 19.21
C LEU A 161 2.56 1.28 18.16
N ILE A 162 1.91 0.45 17.35
CA ILE A 162 0.93 0.92 16.37
C ILE A 162 -0.25 1.58 17.09
N ILE A 163 -0.83 0.91 18.09
CA ILE A 163 -1.95 1.43 18.88
C ILE A 163 -1.57 2.74 19.59
N PHE A 164 -0.37 2.80 20.18
CA PHE A 164 0.13 4.02 20.82
C PHE A 164 0.28 5.18 19.83
N GLY A 165 0.79 4.91 18.62
CA GLY A 165 0.88 5.90 17.54
C GLY A 165 -0.48 6.48 17.16
N PHE A 166 -1.50 5.62 17.01
CA PHE A 166 -2.86 6.07 16.73
C PHE A 166 -3.43 6.95 17.86
N ILE A 167 -3.20 6.57 19.12
CA ILE A 167 -3.64 7.37 20.27
C ILE A 167 -2.97 8.74 20.27
N LEU A 168 -1.66 8.82 19.99
CA LEU A 168 -0.96 10.10 19.90
C LEU A 168 -1.53 10.99 18.79
N ILE A 169 -1.82 10.44 17.61
CA ILE A 169 -2.41 11.18 16.50
C ILE A 169 -3.78 11.74 16.91
N ILE A 170 -4.62 10.94 17.57
CA ILE A 170 -5.93 11.37 18.07
C ILE A 170 -5.76 12.48 19.13
N CYS A 171 -4.83 12.33 20.08
CA CYS A 171 -4.56 13.36 21.09
C CYS A 171 -4.09 14.68 20.46
N ILE A 172 -3.22 14.62 19.45
CA ILE A 172 -2.78 15.81 18.70
C ILE A 172 -3.97 16.45 17.98
N TYR A 173 -4.79 15.64 17.31
CA TYR A 173 -5.97 16.11 16.60
C TYR A 173 -6.96 16.81 17.53
N VAL A 174 -7.26 16.21 18.70
CA VAL A 174 -8.11 16.82 19.73
C VAL A 174 -7.47 18.09 20.30
N GLY A 175 -6.16 18.07 20.55
CA GLY A 175 -5.40 19.24 21.01
C GLY A 175 -5.48 20.43 20.07
N MET A 176 -5.59 20.20 18.75
CA MET A 176 -5.76 21.28 17.77
C MET A 176 -7.08 22.04 17.95
N TYR A 177 -8.16 21.40 18.39
CA TYR A 177 -9.40 22.11 18.72
C TYR A 177 -9.23 23.05 19.92
N GLY A 178 -8.44 22.63 20.91
CA GLY A 178 -8.07 23.50 22.03
C GLY A 178 -7.24 24.70 21.56
N LEU A 179 -6.33 24.50 20.61
CA LEU A 179 -5.52 25.56 20.01
C LEU A 179 -6.37 26.56 19.22
N VAL A 180 -7.37 26.11 18.46
CA VAL A 180 -8.38 26.98 17.82
C VAL A 180 -9.08 27.86 18.86
N ALA A 181 -9.51 27.29 19.99
CA ALA A 181 -10.21 28.01 21.05
C ALA A 181 -9.32 29.09 21.71
N ILE A 182 -8.06 28.75 22.01
CA ILE A 182 -7.09 29.68 22.59
C ILE A 182 -6.80 30.83 21.61
N MET A 183 -6.63 30.53 20.32
CA MET A 183 -6.39 31.54 19.28
C MET A 183 -7.59 32.45 19.05
N ALA A 184 -8.81 31.92 19.09
CA ALA A 184 -10.03 32.73 18.99
C ALA A 184 -10.19 33.66 20.21
N LYS A 185 -9.94 33.14 21.42
CA LYS A 185 -10.00 33.93 22.66
C LYS A 185 -8.95 35.03 22.72
N ARG A 186 -7.74 34.78 22.23
CA ARG A 186 -6.66 35.79 22.16
C ARG A 186 -6.95 36.93 21.19
N ARG A 187 -7.93 36.80 20.31
CA ARG A 187 -8.31 37.79 19.29
C ARG A 187 -9.69 38.39 19.56
N HIS A 188 -10.12 38.40 20.82
CA HIS A 188 -11.39 38.96 21.28
C HIS A 188 -12.65 38.40 20.58
N ARG A 189 -12.60 37.18 20.03
CA ARG A 189 -13.75 36.52 19.37
C ARG A 189 -14.37 35.44 20.26
N ASN A 190 -15.66 35.15 20.04
CA ASN A 190 -16.36 34.09 20.76
C ASN A 190 -15.76 32.70 20.44
N ALA A 191 -14.98 32.16 21.39
CA ALA A 191 -14.24 30.92 21.21
C ALA A 191 -15.14 29.72 20.88
N VAL A 192 -16.37 29.69 21.41
CA VAL A 192 -17.31 28.60 21.19
C VAL A 192 -17.74 28.51 19.72
N LEU A 193 -17.99 29.67 19.09
CA LEU A 193 -18.40 29.74 17.69
C LEU A 193 -17.29 29.23 16.74
N TRP A 194 -16.04 29.54 17.05
CA TRP A 194 -14.89 29.07 16.28
C TRP A 194 -14.57 27.59 16.49
N ILE A 195 -14.95 27.00 17.62
CA ILE A 195 -14.90 25.54 17.79
C ILE A 195 -15.95 24.88 16.90
N PHE A 196 -17.18 25.39 16.84
CA PHE A 196 -18.23 24.85 15.95
C PHE A 196 -17.83 24.94 14.47
N ILE A 197 -17.19 26.04 14.06
CA ILE A 197 -16.74 26.16 12.67
C ILE A 197 -15.59 25.21 12.35
N SER A 198 -14.75 24.87 13.35
CA SER A 198 -13.69 23.86 13.21
C SER A 198 -14.19 22.42 13.17
N LEU A 199 -15.43 22.18 13.62
CA LEU A 199 -16.09 20.89 13.47
C LEU A 199 -16.53 20.67 12.02
N ILE A 200 -16.92 21.73 11.31
CA ILE A 200 -17.40 21.69 9.93
C ILE A 200 -16.23 21.76 8.93
N GLY A 201 -15.33 22.72 9.10
CA GLY A 201 -14.07 22.82 8.35
C GLY A 201 -12.93 22.41 9.27
N THR A 202 -12.11 21.44 8.88
CA THR A 202 -11.05 20.89 9.75
C THR A 202 -10.30 21.94 10.60
N PRO A 203 -9.84 21.59 11.82
CA PRO A 203 -9.19 22.54 12.73
C PRO A 203 -7.99 23.26 12.11
N LEU A 204 -7.27 22.63 11.17
CA LEU A 204 -6.18 23.28 10.41
C LEU A 204 -6.68 24.45 9.55
N ILE A 205 -7.78 24.28 8.83
CA ILE A 205 -8.35 25.34 7.97
C ILE A 205 -8.77 26.53 8.83
N VAL A 206 -9.39 26.27 9.98
CA VAL A 206 -9.84 27.32 10.89
C VAL A 206 -8.68 28.08 11.53
N ILE A 207 -7.60 27.38 11.90
CA ILE A 207 -6.37 28.03 12.37
C ILE A 207 -5.83 28.97 11.28
N VAL A 208 -5.78 28.53 10.02
CA VAL A 208 -5.30 29.36 8.89
C VAL A 208 -6.22 30.57 8.67
N VAL A 209 -7.54 30.38 8.69
CA VAL A 209 -8.52 31.47 8.56
C VAL A 209 -8.35 32.48 9.69
N LEU A 210 -8.26 32.03 10.94
CA LEU A 210 -7.97 32.91 12.08
C LEU A 210 -6.65 33.65 11.88
N LEU A 211 -5.60 32.97 11.40
CA LEU A 211 -4.29 33.59 11.16
C LEU A 211 -4.35 34.70 10.10
N CYS A 212 -5.10 34.48 9.02
CA CYS A 212 -5.28 35.44 7.93
C CYS A 212 -6.19 36.62 8.28
N LEU A 213 -7.20 36.44 9.15
CA LEU A 213 -8.21 37.46 9.45
C LEU A 213 -7.76 38.58 10.40
N GLY A 214 -6.51 38.59 10.87
CA GLY A 214 -6.01 39.64 11.78
C GLY A 214 -6.72 39.71 13.14
N ASP A 215 -6.46 40.76 13.91
CA ASP A 215 -7.17 41.07 15.16
C ASP A 215 -8.55 41.68 14.83
N ALA A 216 -9.52 41.57 15.74
CA ALA A 216 -10.79 42.28 15.57
C ALA A 216 -10.61 43.71 16.08
N ASP A 217 -10.63 44.70 15.18
CA ASP A 217 -10.68 46.10 15.59
C ASP A 217 -12.04 46.37 16.25
N ASP A 218 -12.04 46.55 17.57
CA ASP A 218 -13.18 47.08 18.33
C ASP A 218 -13.33 48.57 18.00
N SER A 219 -13.92 48.89 16.84
CA SER A 219 -14.16 50.27 16.42
C SER A 219 -15.63 50.59 16.18
N TYR A 220 -16.52 50.06 17.03
CA TYR A 220 -17.94 50.46 17.06
C TYR A 220 -18.55 50.37 18.46
N GLU A 221 -18.03 51.15 19.42
CA GLU A 221 -18.79 51.55 20.61
C GLU A 221 -18.13 52.77 21.27
N ASP A 222 -18.29 53.95 20.65
CA ASP A 222 -18.03 55.25 21.29
C ASP A 222 -18.68 56.40 20.49
N ARG A 223 -19.89 56.18 19.94
CA ARG A 223 -20.60 57.23 19.21
C ARG A 223 -22.13 57.17 19.28
N PHE A 224 -22.67 57.04 20.50
CA PHE A 224 -23.99 57.52 20.92
C PHE A 224 -23.84 57.71 22.44
N GLU A 225 -23.50 58.90 22.93
CA GLU A 225 -24.46 59.94 23.42
C GLU A 225 -25.71 59.37 24.09
#